data_AF-A0A382TDN1-F1
#
_entry.id   AF-A0A382TDN1-F1
#
_cell.length_a   1.000
_cell.length_b   1.000
_cell.length_c   1.000
_cell.angle_alpha   90.00
_cell.angle_beta   90.00
_cell.angle_gamma   90.00
#
_symmetry.space_group_name_H-M   'P 1'
#
loop_
_entity.id
_entity.type
_entity.pdbx_description
1 polymer ?
#
loop_
_entity_poly.entity_id
_entity_poly.type
_entity_poly.pdbx_seq_one_letter_code
_entity_poly.pdbx_strand_id
1 'polypeptide(L)'
;MGDNQQGTPLPEIGAKGLFTAEIESELLSQKIDLAVHSLKDLPSTLPNGLKYVGSPKREDARDVSISHRWRSLEDIPAKSIIASGSTRRKAQFLEVRSDLEFHDLRGNIETRLNKLKIEGWDGIIMAAAA
;
A
#
# COMPACT_ATOMS: atom_id res chain seq x y z
N MET A 1 -8.63 -3.18 -14.19
CA MET A 1 -8.36 -3.26 -12.74
C MET A 1 -6.98 -3.83 -12.45
N GLY A 2 -6.08 -3.03 -11.85
CA GLY A 2 -4.81 -3.51 -11.27
C GLY A 2 -5.00 -4.58 -10.17
N ASP A 3 -6.23 -4.76 -9.69
CA ASP A 3 -6.63 -5.85 -8.78
C ASP A 3 -6.58 -7.25 -9.41
N ASN A 4 -6.60 -7.33 -10.76
CA ASN A 4 -6.59 -8.60 -11.49
C ASN A 4 -5.18 -9.16 -11.78
N GLN A 5 -4.12 -8.41 -11.48
CA GLN A 5 -2.72 -8.84 -11.70
C GLN A 5 -2.00 -9.08 -10.37
N GLN A 6 -2.32 -10.20 -9.72
CA GLN A 6 -1.75 -10.55 -8.40
C GLN A 6 -0.35 -11.20 -8.48
N GLY A 7 0.09 -11.64 -9.67
CA GLY A 7 1.27 -12.51 -9.85
C GLY A 7 2.62 -11.83 -10.09
N THR A 8 2.67 -10.55 -10.47
CA THR A 8 3.93 -9.91 -10.92
C THR A 8 4.44 -8.85 -9.92
N PRO A 9 5.72 -8.84 -9.53
CA PRO A 9 6.34 -7.81 -8.68
C PRO A 9 6.07 -6.38 -9.17
N LEU A 10 5.67 -5.47 -8.27
CA LEU A 10 5.36 -4.05 -8.57
C LEU A 10 6.50 -3.31 -9.30
N PRO A 11 7.78 -3.58 -9.01
CA PRO A 11 8.90 -2.98 -9.75
C PRO A 11 8.92 -3.40 -11.23
N GLU A 12 8.47 -4.61 -11.56
CA GLU A 12 8.53 -5.18 -12.91
C GLU A 12 7.37 -4.76 -13.82
N ILE A 13 6.24 -4.32 -13.25
CA ILE A 13 5.05 -3.92 -14.02
C ILE A 13 5.16 -2.48 -14.60
N GLY A 14 6.20 -1.70 -14.27
CA GLY A 14 6.21 -0.29 -14.70
C GLY A 14 5.04 0.48 -14.07
N ALA A 15 4.98 0.46 -12.73
CA ALA A 15 3.81 0.75 -11.90
C ALA A 15 3.22 2.18 -11.94
N LYS A 16 3.63 3.07 -12.83
CA LYS A 16 3.02 4.42 -12.92
C LYS A 16 1.79 4.36 -13.83
N GLY A 17 0.61 4.19 -13.20
CA GLY A 17 -0.68 4.34 -13.87
C GLY A 17 -1.57 3.09 -13.89
N LEU A 18 -1.12 1.93 -13.39
CA LEU A 18 -1.91 0.69 -13.45
C LEU A 18 -3.28 0.78 -12.73
N PHE A 19 -3.35 1.59 -11.67
CA PHE A 19 -4.58 1.80 -10.88
C PHE A 19 -5.37 3.04 -11.30
N THR A 20 -4.79 3.93 -12.10
CA THR A 20 -5.41 5.22 -12.46
C THR A 20 -5.79 5.30 -13.94
N ALA A 21 -5.10 4.59 -14.84
CA ALA A 21 -5.24 4.73 -16.29
C ALA A 21 -6.67 4.48 -16.82
N GLU A 22 -7.39 3.49 -16.27
CA GLU A 22 -8.77 3.22 -16.68
C GLU A 22 -9.69 4.39 -16.31
N ILE A 23 -9.60 4.87 -15.07
CA ILE A 23 -10.40 5.99 -14.56
C ILE A 23 -10.02 7.31 -15.27
N GLU A 24 -8.73 7.51 -15.52
CA GLU A 24 -8.21 8.65 -16.30
C GLU A 24 -8.78 8.66 -17.73
N SER A 25 -8.87 7.49 -18.38
CA SER A 25 -9.49 7.34 -19.70
C SER A 25 -10.98 7.68 -19.70
N GLU A 26 -11.71 7.28 -18.64
CA GLU A 26 -13.12 7.62 -18.48
C GLU A 26 -13.35 9.12 -18.25
N LEU A 27 -12.48 9.78 -17.47
CA LEU A 27 -12.50 11.24 -17.30
C LEU A 27 -12.22 11.96 -18.62
N LEU A 28 -11.18 11.55 -19.36
CA LEU A 28 -10.81 12.17 -20.64
C LEU A 28 -11.89 11.99 -21.70
N SER A 29 -12.61 10.86 -21.68
CA SER A 29 -13.74 10.59 -22.57
C SER A 29 -15.07 11.16 -22.07
N GLN A 30 -15.06 11.93 -20.98
CA GLN A 30 -16.24 12.56 -20.38
C GLN A 30 -17.36 11.55 -20.01
N LYS A 31 -16.99 10.30 -19.71
CA LYS A 31 -17.94 9.29 -19.19
C LYS A 31 -18.22 9.49 -17.71
N ILE A 32 -17.28 10.11 -17.01
CA ILE A 32 -17.38 10.50 -15.60
C ILE A 32 -16.86 11.94 -15.46
N ASP A 33 -17.38 12.66 -14.47
CA ASP A 33 -17.01 14.06 -14.22
C ASP A 33 -15.89 14.20 -13.17
N LEU A 34 -15.76 13.21 -12.29
CA LEU A 34 -14.82 13.23 -11.17
C LEU A 34 -14.32 11.82 -10.84
N ALA A 35 -13.03 11.74 -10.49
CA ALA A 35 -12.42 10.54 -9.92
C ALA A 35 -11.91 10.80 -8.51
N VAL A 36 -12.11 9.83 -7.62
CA VAL A 36 -11.60 9.86 -6.24
C VAL A 36 -10.52 8.80 -6.10
N HIS A 37 -9.35 9.21 -5.62
CA HIS A 37 -8.21 8.32 -5.41
C HIS A 37 -7.64 8.50 -4.00
N SER A 38 -7.00 7.44 -3.50
CA SER A 38 -5.96 7.62 -2.50
C SER A 38 -4.82 8.43 -3.12
N LEU A 39 -4.50 9.59 -2.54
CA LEU A 39 -3.51 10.51 -3.12
C LEU A 39 -2.12 9.88 -3.31
N LYS A 40 -1.76 8.89 -2.48
CA LYS A 40 -0.51 8.13 -2.59
C LYS A 40 -0.39 7.31 -3.88
N ASP A 41 -1.52 7.02 -4.52
CA ASP A 41 -1.61 6.18 -5.71
C ASP A 41 -1.73 7.02 -7.00
N LEU A 42 -1.87 8.35 -6.87
CA LEU A 42 -1.84 9.27 -8.01
C LEU A 42 -0.40 9.48 -8.49
N PRO A 43 -0.16 9.52 -9.82
CA PRO A 43 1.15 9.85 -10.35
C PRO A 43 1.51 11.31 -10.03
N SER A 44 2.81 11.58 -9.90
CA SER A 44 3.33 12.93 -9.66
C SER A 44 3.02 13.92 -10.80
N THR A 45 2.80 13.40 -12.00
CA THR A 45 2.44 14.16 -13.19
C THR A 45 1.14 13.58 -13.72
N LEU A 46 0.11 14.41 -13.82
CA LEU A 46 -1.17 14.00 -14.39
C LEU A 46 -1.12 14.04 -15.93
N PRO A 47 -1.91 13.18 -16.61
CA PRO A 47 -2.11 13.28 -18.05
C PRO A 47 -2.64 14.66 -18.45
N ASN A 48 -2.25 15.11 -19.65
CA ASN A 48 -2.79 16.34 -20.23
C ASN A 48 -4.32 16.25 -20.31
N GLY A 49 -5.01 17.35 -19.95
CA GLY A 49 -6.47 17.41 -19.91
C GLY A 49 -7.08 17.03 -18.56
N LEU A 50 -6.30 16.44 -17.65
CA LEU A 50 -6.71 16.18 -16.28
C LEU A 50 -6.05 17.17 -15.31
N LYS A 51 -6.72 17.43 -14.19
CA LYS A 51 -6.20 18.29 -13.13
C LYS A 51 -6.56 17.75 -11.76
N TYR A 52 -5.68 17.97 -10.79
CA TYR A 52 -5.98 17.74 -9.40
C TYR A 52 -6.83 18.90 -8.87
N VAL A 53 -8.07 18.60 -8.46
CA VAL A 53 -9.03 19.61 -7.99
C VAL A 53 -8.97 19.86 -6.49
N GLY A 54 -8.29 19.00 -5.73
CA GLY A 54 -8.13 19.13 -4.29
C GLY A 54 -8.31 17.80 -3.55
N SER A 55 -8.11 17.84 -2.24
CA SER A 55 -8.37 16.72 -1.32
C SER A 55 -9.17 17.21 -0.12
N PRO A 56 -9.94 16.33 0.53
CA PRO A 56 -10.45 16.60 1.86
C PRO A 56 -9.30 16.82 2.87
N LYS A 57 -9.66 17.18 4.11
CA LYS A 57 -8.70 17.23 5.22
C LYS A 57 -7.97 15.89 5.33
N ARG A 58 -6.66 15.96 5.52
CA ARG A 58 -5.81 14.77 5.60
C ARG A 58 -6.12 13.98 6.86
N GLU A 59 -6.39 12.69 6.68
CA GLU A 59 -6.46 11.72 7.77
C GLU A 59 -5.06 11.38 8.33
N ASP A 60 -5.02 10.52 9.34
CA ASP A 60 -3.76 10.11 9.98
C ASP A 60 -2.75 9.53 8.97
N ALA A 61 -1.64 10.25 8.82
CA ALA A 61 -0.60 9.94 7.84
C ALA A 61 0.40 8.87 8.32
N ARG A 62 0.25 8.35 9.55
CA ARG A 62 1.18 7.38 10.14
C ARG A 62 1.05 5.99 9.52
N ASP A 63 2.14 5.24 9.58
CA ASP A 63 2.11 3.79 9.41
C ASP A 63 1.76 3.14 10.76
N VAL A 64 1.03 2.02 10.71
CA VAL A 64 0.65 1.23 11.88
C VAL A 64 1.18 -0.20 11.74
N SER A 65 1.72 -0.71 12.84
CA SER A 65 2.01 -2.13 13.03
C SER A 65 0.73 -2.83 13.49
N ILE A 66 0.40 -3.96 12.85
CA ILE A 66 -0.71 -4.82 13.25
C ILE A 66 -0.12 -6.19 13.56
N SER A 67 -0.27 -6.63 14.80
CA SER A 67 0.21 -7.92 15.28
C SER A 67 -0.81 -8.53 16.23
N HIS A 68 -0.87 -9.87 16.25
CA HIS A 68 -1.64 -10.61 17.24
C HIS A 68 -0.90 -10.79 18.57
N ARG A 69 0.42 -10.55 18.59
CA ARG A 69 1.32 -10.92 19.70
C ARG A 69 1.94 -9.72 20.38
N TRP A 70 2.36 -8.73 19.60
CA TRP A 70 3.24 -7.65 20.07
C TRP A 70 2.57 -6.29 19.93
N ARG A 71 2.78 -5.39 20.89
CA ARG A 71 2.14 -4.07 20.92
C ARG A 71 3.04 -2.94 20.45
N SER A 72 4.35 -3.17 20.46
CA SER A 72 5.36 -2.21 20.05
C SER A 72 6.40 -2.89 19.14
N LEU A 73 7.22 -2.09 18.47
CA LEU A 73 8.31 -2.61 17.63
C LEU A 73 9.40 -3.24 18.49
N GLU A 74 9.58 -2.73 19.70
CA GLU A 74 10.57 -3.16 20.69
C GLU A 74 10.24 -4.55 21.24
N ASP A 75 8.96 -4.89 21.35
CA ASP A 75 8.50 -6.19 21.85
C ASP A 75 8.70 -7.34 20.85
N ILE A 76 8.98 -7.02 19.58
CA ILE A 76 9.07 -8.02 18.51
C ILE A 76 10.38 -8.81 18.67
N PRO A 77 10.33 -10.15 18.84
CA PRO A 77 11.54 -10.98 18.90
C PRO A 77 12.41 -10.87 17.67
N ALA A 78 13.70 -11.17 17.82
CA ALA A 78 14.60 -11.25 16.68
C ALA A 78 14.16 -12.35 15.70
N LYS A 79 14.37 -12.10 14.40
CA LYS A 79 13.97 -12.99 13.29
C LYS A 79 12.47 -13.21 13.14
N SER A 80 11.64 -12.40 13.80
CA SER A 80 10.19 -12.40 13.54
C SER A 80 9.86 -11.98 12.12
N ILE A 81 8.77 -12.52 11.59
CA ILE A 81 8.36 -12.31 10.20
C ILE A 81 7.32 -11.19 10.13
N ILE A 82 7.67 -10.09 9.46
CA ILE A 82 6.78 -8.95 9.21
C ILE A 82 6.46 -8.87 7.72
N ALA A 83 5.18 -8.70 7.36
CA ALA A 83 4.78 -8.60 5.96
C ALA A 83 4.38 -7.18 5.55
N SER A 84 4.90 -6.71 4.41
CA SER A 84 4.58 -5.42 3.82
C SER A 84 4.83 -5.43 2.33
N GLY A 85 3.90 -4.90 1.53
CA GLY A 85 4.11 -4.71 0.08
C GLY A 85 4.88 -3.42 -0.26
N SER A 86 5.21 -2.59 0.73
CA SER A 86 5.82 -1.28 0.51
C SER A 86 7.34 -1.34 0.74
N THR A 87 8.11 -1.11 -0.32
CA THR A 87 9.58 -0.98 -0.24
C THR A 87 10.01 0.11 0.73
N ARG A 88 9.29 1.25 0.75
CA ARG A 88 9.51 2.34 1.72
C ARG A 88 9.43 1.84 3.16
N ARG A 89 8.37 1.11 3.52
CA ARG A 89 8.17 0.59 4.88
C ARG A 89 9.23 -0.43 5.27
N LYS A 90 9.55 -1.37 4.36
CA LYS A 90 10.58 -2.37 4.60
C LYS A 90 11.94 -1.72 4.89
N ALA A 91 12.37 -0.80 4.03
CA ALA A 91 13.65 -0.10 4.19
C ALA A 91 13.72 0.65 5.54
N GLN A 92 12.68 1.41 5.89
CA GLN A 92 12.64 2.16 7.14
C GLN A 92 12.62 1.26 8.37
N PHE A 93 11.93 0.11 8.32
CA PHE A 93 11.92 -0.83 9.43
C PHE A 93 13.26 -1.55 9.58
N LEU A 94 13.87 -2.00 8.49
CA LEU A 94 15.16 -2.70 8.51
C LEU A 94 16.32 -1.81 8.95
N GLU A 95 16.21 -0.49 8.75
CA GLU A 95 17.18 0.48 9.30
C GLU A 95 17.20 0.46 10.84
N VAL A 96 16.04 0.27 11.47
CA VAL A 96 15.90 0.28 12.95
C VAL A 96 16.02 -1.12 13.54
N ARG A 97 15.53 -2.13 12.82
CA ARG A 97 15.44 -3.54 13.23
C ARG A 97 15.91 -4.44 12.10
N SER A 98 17.22 -4.45 11.87
CA SER A 98 17.87 -5.24 10.81
C SER A 98 17.80 -6.75 11.03
N ASP A 99 17.39 -7.17 12.22
CA ASP A 99 17.24 -8.56 12.65
C ASP A 99 15.87 -9.18 12.30
N LEU A 100 14.93 -8.40 11.74
CA LEU A 100 13.61 -8.89 11.33
C LEU A 100 13.61 -9.43 9.90
N GLU A 101 12.72 -10.38 9.63
CA GLU A 101 12.50 -10.95 8.30
C GLU A 101 11.28 -10.32 7.63
N PHE A 102 11.38 -10.03 6.32
CA PHE A 102 10.30 -9.35 5.59
C PHE A 102 9.71 -10.18 4.46
N HIS A 103 8.39 -10.36 4.49
CA HIS A 103 7.62 -11.02 3.44
C HIS A 103 6.81 -10.01 2.61
N ASP A 104 6.57 -10.35 1.33
CA ASP A 104 5.72 -9.55 0.47
C ASP A 104 4.24 -9.70 0.82
N LEU A 105 3.53 -8.58 0.86
CA LEU A 105 2.10 -8.53 1.18
C LEU A 105 1.32 -7.79 0.09
N ARG A 106 0.28 -8.44 -0.41
CA ARG A 106 -0.64 -7.90 -1.41
C ARG A 106 -2.09 -8.23 -1.11
N GLY A 107 -2.97 -7.46 -1.75
CA GLY A 107 -4.42 -7.52 -1.60
C GLY A 107 -4.97 -6.24 -1.00
N ASN A 108 -6.29 -6.14 -0.96
CA ASN A 108 -7.01 -5.13 -0.19
C ASN A 108 -6.85 -5.38 1.32
N ILE A 109 -7.39 -4.48 2.15
CA ILE A 109 -7.26 -4.53 3.61
C ILE A 109 -7.71 -5.87 4.19
N GLU A 110 -8.90 -6.32 3.79
CA GLU A 110 -9.47 -7.60 4.23
C GLU A 110 -8.55 -8.78 3.90
N THR A 111 -8.07 -8.86 2.66
CA THR A 111 -7.13 -9.90 2.22
C THR A 111 -5.85 -9.88 3.06
N ARG A 112 -5.32 -8.70 3.37
CA ARG A 112 -4.09 -8.55 4.17
C ARG A 112 -4.28 -9.01 5.61
N LEU A 113 -5.40 -8.64 6.23
CA LEU A 113 -5.75 -9.06 7.58
C LEU A 113 -5.99 -10.58 7.65
N ASN A 114 -6.59 -11.16 6.62
CA ASN A 114 -6.76 -12.61 6.54
C ASN A 114 -5.42 -13.32 6.36
N LYS A 115 -4.52 -12.81 5.51
CA LYS A 115 -3.15 -13.34 5.37
C LYS A 115 -2.38 -13.30 6.69
N LEU A 116 -2.45 -12.21 7.46
CA LEU A 116 -1.84 -12.14 8.79
C LEU A 116 -2.28 -13.31 9.70
N LYS A 117 -3.56 -13.73 9.61
CA LYS A 117 -4.09 -14.82 10.44
C LYS A 117 -3.59 -16.20 10.00
N ILE A 118 -3.34 -16.42 8.71
CA ILE A 118 -3.13 -17.76 8.14
C ILE A 118 -1.70 -18.04 7.69
N GLU A 119 -0.92 -17.01 7.34
CA GLU A 119 0.43 -17.15 6.76
C GLU A 119 1.54 -17.31 7.83
N GLY A 120 1.17 -17.32 9.11
CA GLY A 120 2.12 -17.49 10.23
C GLY A 120 3.03 -16.29 10.48
N TRP A 121 2.70 -15.11 9.94
CA TRP A 121 3.47 -13.88 10.18
C TRP A 121 3.24 -13.33 11.59
N ASP A 122 4.26 -12.69 12.16
CA ASP A 122 4.18 -12.04 13.45
C ASP A 122 3.51 -10.66 13.37
N GLY A 123 3.51 -10.02 12.20
CA GLY A 123 2.81 -8.76 11.99
C GLY A 123 2.77 -8.28 10.54
N ILE A 124 1.96 -7.26 10.28
CA ILE A 124 1.90 -6.53 9.01
C ILE A 124 1.98 -5.02 9.24
N ILE A 125 2.38 -4.28 8.21
CA ILE A 125 2.44 -2.81 8.27
C ILE A 125 1.43 -2.19 7.30
N MET A 126 0.55 -1.34 7.83
CA MET A 126 -0.53 -0.67 7.11
C MET A 126 -0.49 0.86 7.31
N ALA A 127 -1.31 1.59 6.54
CA ALA A 127 -1.52 3.02 6.83
C ALA A 127 -2.61 3.14 7.90
N ALA A 128 -2.50 4.11 8.81
CA ALA A 128 -3.53 4.37 9.81
C ALA A 128 -4.88 4.78 9.18
N ALA A 129 -4.82 5.59 8.12
CA ALA A 129 -6.00 6.05 7.37
C ALA A 129 -6.60 5.02 6.39
N ALA A 130 -6.16 3.76 6.44
CA ALA A 130 -6.60 2.73 5.51
C ALA A 130 -8.06 2.33 5.72
#